data_AF-A0A2G2PX92-F1
#
_entry.id   AF-A0A2G2PX92-F1
#
_cell.length_a   1.000
_cell.length_b   1.000
_cell.length_c   1.000
_cell.angle_alpha   90.00
_cell.angle_beta   90.00
_cell.angle_gamma   90.00
#
_symmetry.space_group_name_H-M   'P 1'
#
loop_
_entity.id
_entity.type
_entity.pdbx_description
1 polymer ?
#
loop_
_entity_poly.entity_id
_entity_poly.type
_entity_poly.pdbx_seq_one_letter_code
_entity_poly.pdbx_strand_id
1 'polypeptide(L)' 'MFKGSMPALVSPFNNGALDLDTLKHIVDWQIDQGSNGLVPVGTTGESPTLSADEHEAVIETVAKTAAPIIALSFKINLP' A
#
# COMPACT_ATOMS: atom_id res chain seq x y z
N MET A 1 5.65 -9.48 -17.83
CA MET A 1 6.39 -8.80 -16.76
C MET A 1 6.14 -7.31 -16.90
N PHE A 2 5.70 -6.64 -15.83
CA PHE A 2 5.53 -5.18 -15.82
C PHE A 2 6.89 -4.47 -15.88
N LYS A 3 6.94 -3.25 -16.40
CA LYS A 3 8.16 -2.42 -16.50
C LYS A 3 7.93 -1.08 -15.82
N GLY A 4 8.94 -0.57 -15.13
CA GLY A 4 8.87 0.71 -14.43
C GLY A 4 9.24 0.60 -12.94
N SER A 5 9.04 1.70 -12.20
CA SER A 5 9.21 1.75 -10.74
C SER A 5 7.90 1.37 -10.04
N MET A 6 7.97 0.41 -9.13
CA MET A 6 6.82 -0.10 -8.36
C MET A 6 7.21 -0.26 -6.89
N PRO A 7 7.32 0.84 -6.12
CA PRO A 7 7.78 0.79 -4.74
C PRO A 7 6.83 -0.03 -3.85
N ALA A 8 7.44 -0.84 -2.97
CA ALA A 8 6.73 -1.50 -1.88
C ALA A 8 6.45 -0.46 -0.78
N LEU A 9 5.17 -0.29 -0.45
CA LEU A 9 4.73 0.72 0.50
C LEU A 9 4.83 0.20 1.93
N VAL A 10 5.15 1.11 2.85
CA VAL A 10 4.99 0.90 4.29
C VAL A 10 3.52 1.08 4.69
N SER A 11 3.12 0.47 5.79
CA SER A 11 1.82 0.69 6.43
C SER A 11 2.04 1.61 7.64
N PRO A 12 1.84 2.93 7.52
CA PRO A 12 2.14 3.86 8.61
C PRO A 12 1.20 3.65 9.80
N PHE A 13 1.76 3.66 11.00
CA PHE A 13 1.03 3.62 12.26
C PHE A 13 1.30 4.88 13.09
N ASN A 14 0.26 5.35 13.78
CA ASN A 14 0.35 6.41 14.76
C ASN A 14 -0.37 5.95 16.04
N ASN A 15 0.34 5.97 17.17
CA ASN A 15 -0.16 5.50 18.47
C ASN A 15 -0.79 4.09 18.45
N GLY A 16 -0.20 3.18 17.68
CA GLY A 16 -0.65 1.79 17.57
C GLY A 16 -1.90 1.57 16.70
N ALA A 17 -2.37 2.60 16.00
CA ALA A 17 -3.44 2.50 15.02
C ALA A 17 -2.93 2.88 13.62
N LEU A 18 -3.53 2.28 12.58
CA LEU A 18 -3.20 2.55 11.19
C LEU A 18 -3.48 4.03 10.84
N ASP A 19 -2.49 4.72 10.27
CA ASP A 19 -2.56 6.12 9.86
C ASP A 19 -2.80 6.24 8.35
N LEU A 20 -4.08 6.15 7.98
CA LEU A 20 -4.49 6.19 6.58
C LEU A 20 -4.24 7.53 5.90
N ASP A 21 -4.18 8.63 6.63
CA ASP A 21 -3.94 9.94 6.05
C ASP A 21 -2.46 10.10 5.68
N THR A 22 -1.55 9.62 6.52
CA THR A 22 -0.13 9.51 6.16
C THR A 22 0.07 8.56 4.98
N LEU A 23 -0.67 7.44 4.92
CA LEU A 23 -0.61 6.53 3.78
C LEU A 23 -1.00 7.21 2.46
N LYS A 24 -2.08 8.02 2.45
CA LYS A 24 -2.47 8.81 1.27
C LYS A 24 -1.36 9.75 0.82
N HIS A 25 -0.76 10.49 1.74
CA HIS A 25 0.35 11.39 1.40
C HIS A 25 1.54 10.65 0.79
N ILE A 26 1.87 9.45 1.29
CA ILE A 26 2.93 8.61 0.70
C ILE A 26 2.54 8.17 -0.72
N VAL A 27 1.29 7.75 -0.92
CA VAL A 27 0.78 7.35 -2.23
C VAL A 27 0.86 8.51 -3.22
N ASP A 28 0.33 9.68 -2.87
CA ASP A 28 0.37 10.87 -3.71
C ASP A 28 1.81 11.25 -4.07
N TRP A 29 2.72 11.23 -3.10
CA TRP A 29 4.13 11.51 -3.34
C TRP A 29 4.75 10.53 -4.35
N GLN A 30 4.49 9.22 -4.22
CA GLN A 30 5.04 8.23 -5.15
C GLN A 30 4.54 8.43 -6.58
N ILE A 31 3.27 8.84 -6.74
CA ILE A 31 2.67 9.17 -8.02
C ILE A 31 3.34 10.41 -8.61
N ASP A 32 3.49 11.47 -7.82
CA ASP A 32 4.15 12.72 -8.23
C ASP A 32 5.61 12.50 -8.64
N GLN A 33 6.30 11.54 -8.03
CA GLN A 33 7.66 11.14 -8.42
C GLN A 33 7.72 10.24 -9.67
N GLY A 34 6.57 9.92 -10.28
CA GLY A 34 6.50 9.18 -11.54
C GLY A 34 6.54 7.65 -11.39
N SER A 35 6.14 7.11 -10.24
CA SER A 35 5.99 5.66 -10.08
C SER A 35 4.94 5.09 -11.04
N ASN A 36 5.21 3.88 -11.56
CA ASN A 36 4.36 3.21 -12.56
C ASN A 36 3.37 2.21 -11.95
N GLY A 37 3.59 1.84 -10.68
CA GLY A 37 2.73 0.99 -9.88
C GLY A 37 3.04 1.18 -8.40
N LEU A 38 2.22 0.62 -7.52
CA LEU A 38 2.44 0.62 -6.08
C LEU A 38 2.17 -0.78 -5.54
N VAL A 39 2.96 -1.22 -4.57
CA VAL A 39 2.82 -2.54 -3.94
C VAL A 39 2.50 -2.36 -2.46
N PRO A 40 1.22 -2.17 -2.08
CA PRO A 40 0.81 -2.18 -0.68
C PRO A 40 0.85 -3.60 -0.10
N VAL A 41 0.81 -3.70 1.24
CA VAL A 41 0.67 -4.96 1.98
C VAL A 41 1.66 -6.08 1.57
N GLY A 42 2.89 -5.68 1.23
CA GLY A 42 4.03 -6.59 1.15
C GLY A 42 4.67 -6.80 2.52
N THR A 43 5.86 -7.43 2.56
CA THR A 43 6.67 -7.50 3.79
C THR A 43 7.05 -6.10 4.29
N THR A 44 7.38 -5.17 3.38
CA THR A 44 7.60 -3.75 3.69
C THR A 44 6.35 -3.07 4.25
N GLY A 45 5.17 -3.52 3.81
CA GLY A 45 3.88 -3.05 4.30
C GLY A 45 3.40 -3.81 5.53
N GLU A 46 4.28 -4.59 6.18
CA GLU A 46 4.00 -5.26 7.46
C GLU A 46 2.81 -6.23 7.39
N SER A 47 2.60 -6.87 6.24
CA SER A 47 1.48 -7.80 6.03
C SER A 47 1.27 -8.90 7.08
N PRO A 48 2.29 -9.49 7.75
CA PRO A 48 2.03 -10.49 8.80
C PRO A 48 1.54 -9.91 10.13
N THR A 49 1.60 -8.59 10.33
CA THR A 49 1.20 -7.93 11.58
C THR A 49 -0.06 -7.08 11.45
N LEU A 50 -0.55 -6.86 10.23
CA LEU A 50 -1.86 -6.26 10.00
C LEU A 50 -2.98 -7.27 10.34
N SER A 51 -4.03 -6.80 10.99
CA SER A 51 -5.30 -7.52 11.02
C SER A 51 -5.92 -7.58 9.61
N ALA A 52 -6.92 -8.45 9.42
CA ALA A 52 -7.63 -8.56 8.15
C ALA A 52 -8.27 -7.22 7.72
N ASP A 53 -8.87 -6.50 8.68
CA ASP A 53 -9.53 -5.21 8.44
C ASP A 53 -8.50 -4.12 8.10
N GLU A 54 -7.36 -4.08 8.78
CA GLU A 54 -6.28 -3.13 8.46
C GLU A 54 -5.68 -3.44 7.08
N HIS A 55 -5.47 -4.71 6.77
CA HIS A 55 -4.97 -5.14 5.47
C HIS A 55 -5.92 -4.72 4.34
N GLU A 56 -7.23 -4.86 4.51
CA GLU A 56 -8.23 -4.37 3.56
C GLU A 56 -8.24 -2.84 3.47
N ALA A 57 -8.19 -2.14 4.61
CA ALA A 57 -8.15 -0.68 4.66
C ALA A 57 -6.94 -0.08 3.93
N VAL A 58 -5.75 -0.70 4.06
CA VAL A 58 -4.54 -0.29 3.31
C VAL A 58 -4.75 -0.46 1.80
N ILE A 59 -5.23 -1.62 1.36
CA ILE A 59 -5.49 -1.89 -0.07
C ILE A 59 -6.49 -0.88 -0.63
N GLU A 60 -7.62 -0.69 0.06
CA GLU A 60 -8.65 0.24 -0.39
C GLU A 60 -8.14 1.67 -0.46
N THR A 61 -7.39 2.11 0.55
CA THR A 61 -6.85 3.47 0.60
C THR A 61 -5.88 3.71 -0.56
N VAL A 62 -4.97 2.77 -0.82
CA VAL A 62 -4.02 2.87 -1.92
C VAL A 62 -4.75 2.82 -3.27
N ALA A 63 -5.70 1.91 -3.46
CA ALA A 63 -6.44 1.79 -4.71
C ALA A 63 -7.29 3.04 -5.01
N LYS A 64 -7.93 3.63 -4.00
CA LYS A 64 -8.75 4.85 -4.14
C LYS A 64 -7.88 6.07 -4.44
N THR A 65 -6.71 6.17 -3.83
CA THR A 65 -5.81 7.33 -3.97
C THR A 65 -5.00 7.26 -5.28
N ALA A 66 -4.57 6.06 -5.69
CA ALA A 66 -3.61 5.88 -6.77
C ALA A 66 -4.15 5.98 -8.20
N ALA A 67 -5.47 6.04 -8.41
CA ALA A 67 -6.05 6.05 -9.76
C ALA A 67 -5.36 7.12 -10.64
N PRO A 68 -4.65 6.78 -11.75
CA PRO A 68 -4.75 5.61 -12.65
C PRO A 68 -3.60 4.55 -12.59
N ILE A 69 -2.82 4.49 -11.52
CA ILE A 69 -1.61 3.64 -11.41
C ILE A 69 -1.95 2.22 -10.91
N ILE A 70 -1.17 1.21 -11.32
CA ILE A 70 -1.39 -0.20 -10.98
C ILE A 70 -1.09 -0.43 -9.49
N ALA A 71 -2.10 -0.81 -8.69
CA ALA A 71 -1.91 -1.34 -7.34
C ALA A 71 -1.85 -2.88 -7.38
N LEU A 72 -0.77 -3.48 -6.87
CA LEU A 72 -0.62 -4.93 -6.75
C LEU A 72 -0.58 -5.32 -5.26
N SER A 73 -1.58 -6.07 -4.82
CA SER A 73 -1.59 -6.68 -3.49
C SER A 73 -1.45 -8.20 -3.62
N PHE A 74 -0.50 -8.80 -2.91
CA PHE A 74 -0.42 -10.25 -2.78
C PHE A 74 -1.23 -10.67 -1.56
N LYS A 75 -2.39 -11.29 -1.76
CA LYS A 75 -3.06 -12.01 -0.66
C LYS A 75 -2.22 -13.25 -0.34
N ILE A 76 -1.62 -13.27 0.85
CA ILE A 76 -1.04 -14.49 1.40
C ILE A 76 -2.23 -15.34 1.86
N ASN A 77 -2.58 -16.38 1.09
CA ASN A 77 -3.48 -17.42 1.59
C ASN A 77 -2.70 -18.20 2.66
N LEU A 78 -2.83 -17.77 3.93
CA LEU A 78 -2.42 -18.60 5.06
C LEU A 78 -3.39 -19.79 5.15
N PRO A 79 -2.90 -21.02 5.39
CA PRO A 79 -3.72 -22.23 5.44
C PRO A 79 -4.76 -22.22 6.56
#